data_AF-A0A9N8DFL1-F1
#
_entry.id   AF-A0A9N8DFL1-F1
#
_cell.length_a   1.000
_cell.length_b   1.000
_cell.length_c   1.000
_cell.angle_alpha   90.00
_cell.angle_beta   90.00
_cell.angle_gamma   90.00
#
_symmetry.space_group_name_H-M   'P 1'
#
loop_
_entity.id
_entity.type
_entity.pdbx_description
1 polymer ?
#
loop_
_entity_poly.entity_id
_entity_poly.type
_entity_poly.pdbx_seq_one_letter_code
_entity_poly.pdbx_strand_id
1 'polypeptide(L)'
;MQLQVLFWLASLALTNQAFRGVVASPISGADEELWKQVDLEDLMDALKMEDFVDNVDEDEVLYDTYYAEDAHDNNEEEEDENNNMDIDEDEDIDDIETDEFDLTMDEDGDQTHVGESRRHRKLGKNTSTQYITAIGFSRSKSCERDFFRAKAYDGLDGDLNRKAGGKDIYTCVTRNPLFGEPITHMTLQKDKKKCDSGYQFAGHKSDLNGDLNENAGGKDIYLCYTKSTRKGKPIKEIKIRNKQPSSNYRATYKDGLNGDLNQSAGGSDIFFQIVR
;
A
#
# COMPACT_ATOMS: atom_id res chain seq x y z
N MET A 1 11.73 5.75 -28.51
CA MET A 1 11.04 4.65 -27.80
C MET A 1 11.12 3.31 -28.52
N GLN A 2 11.14 3.25 -29.87
CA GLN A 2 11.18 1.97 -30.61
C GLN A 2 12.50 1.17 -30.48
N LEU A 3 13.66 1.80 -30.27
CA LEU A 3 14.93 1.06 -30.13
C LEU A 3 15.10 0.32 -28.80
N GLN A 4 14.47 0.77 -27.71
CA GLN A 4 14.62 0.12 -26.40
C GLN A 4 13.77 -1.16 -26.30
N VAL A 5 12.65 -1.23 -27.01
CA VAL A 5 11.80 -2.42 -27.09
C VAL A 5 12.49 -3.53 -27.88
N LEU A 6 13.20 -3.18 -28.96
CA LEU A 6 13.97 -4.13 -29.76
C LEU A 6 15.13 -4.76 -28.96
N PHE A 7 15.80 -3.99 -28.10
CA PHE A 7 16.87 -4.51 -27.24
C PHE A 7 16.35 -5.50 -26.20
N TRP A 8 15.15 -5.25 -25.65
CA TRP A 8 14.50 -6.15 -24.70
C TRP A 8 14.03 -7.46 -25.33
N LEU A 9 13.45 -7.41 -26.54
CA LEU A 9 13.00 -8.60 -27.25
C LEU A 9 14.17 -9.50 -27.72
N ALA A 10 15.30 -8.90 -28.12
CA ALA A 10 16.51 -9.65 -28.48
C ALA A 10 17.11 -10.40 -27.28
N SER A 11 17.12 -9.80 -26.08
CA SER A 11 17.56 -10.47 -24.85
C SER A 11 16.65 -11.64 -24.43
N LEU A 12 15.35 -11.57 -24.73
CA LEU A 12 14.40 -12.63 -24.43
C LEU A 12 14.55 -13.84 -25.38
N ALA A 13 14.90 -13.59 -26.64
CA ALA A 13 15.14 -14.65 -27.63
C ALA A 13 16.43 -15.44 -27.32
N LEU A 14 17.48 -14.76 -26.85
CA LEU A 14 18.76 -15.39 -26.48
C LEU A 14 18.65 -16.25 -25.21
N THR A 15 17.76 -15.90 -24.28
CA THR A 15 17.57 -16.67 -23.04
C THR A 15 16.71 -17.93 -23.25
N ASN A 16 15.82 -17.94 -24.26
CA ASN A 16 14.97 -19.10 -24.54
C ASN A 16 15.66 -20.21 -25.37
N GLN A 17 16.77 -19.94 -26.06
CA GLN A 17 17.57 -20.99 -26.70
C GLN A 17 18.43 -21.79 -25.70
N ALA A 18 18.63 -21.29 -24.48
CA ALA A 18 19.44 -21.97 -23.46
C ALA A 18 18.69 -23.06 -22.67
N PHE A 19 17.37 -23.22 -22.83
CA PHE A 19 16.55 -24.07 -21.94
C PHE A 19 15.89 -25.30 -22.60
N ARG A 20 16.27 -25.66 -23.82
CA ARG A 20 15.89 -26.95 -24.44
C ARG A 20 17.10 -27.86 -24.69
N GLY A 21 17.63 -28.37 -23.57
CA GLY A 21 17.93 -29.79 -23.41
C GLY A 21 19.27 -30.33 -23.91
N VAL A 22 19.65 -31.41 -23.22
CA VAL A 22 20.63 -32.46 -23.57
C VAL A 22 21.99 -32.35 -22.87
N VAL A 23 22.13 -33.26 -21.92
CA VAL A 23 23.34 -33.76 -21.27
C VAL A 23 24.40 -34.12 -22.31
N ALA A 24 25.57 -33.50 -22.27
CA ALA A 24 26.76 -34.02 -22.95
C ALA A 24 28.04 -33.62 -22.19
N SER A 25 28.88 -34.63 -21.96
CA SER A 25 30.21 -34.58 -21.33
C SER A 25 31.19 -33.66 -22.08
N PRO A 26 32.32 -33.25 -21.45
CA PRO A 26 33.22 -32.26 -22.02
C PRO A 26 34.03 -32.86 -23.17
N ILE A 27 33.80 -32.35 -24.39
CA ILE A 27 34.69 -32.57 -25.54
C ILE A 27 35.63 -31.37 -25.63
N SER A 28 36.91 -31.63 -25.39
CA SER A 28 38.00 -30.70 -25.67
C SER A 28 38.23 -30.58 -27.18
N GLY A 29 38.16 -29.36 -27.71
CA GLY A 29 38.77 -28.97 -28.98
C GLY A 29 37.87 -29.04 -30.22
N ALA A 30 37.37 -27.87 -30.63
CA ALA A 30 37.10 -27.45 -32.01
C ALA A 30 36.69 -25.96 -31.95
N ASP A 31 37.54 -25.03 -32.38
CA ASP A 31 37.69 -24.49 -33.75
C ASP A 31 36.75 -23.29 -34.00
N GLU A 32 37.36 -22.13 -34.23
CA GLU A 32 36.81 -20.77 -34.04
C GLU A 32 36.22 -20.18 -35.34
N GLU A 33 35.63 -21.00 -36.22
CA GLU A 33 35.21 -20.58 -37.57
C GLU A 33 33.72 -20.78 -37.93
N LEU A 34 32.82 -21.00 -36.98
CA LEU A 34 31.41 -21.33 -37.27
C LEU A 34 30.37 -20.19 -37.09
N TRP A 35 30.80 -18.93 -36.96
CA TRP A 35 29.89 -17.77 -36.80
C TRP A 35 29.78 -16.84 -38.01
N LYS A 36 30.13 -17.29 -39.22
CA LYS A 36 29.83 -16.54 -40.44
C LYS A 36 28.63 -17.15 -41.16
N GLN A 37 27.60 -16.32 -41.34
CA GLN A 37 26.34 -16.54 -42.04
C GLN A 37 25.18 -17.04 -41.17
N VAL A 38 24.70 -16.16 -40.31
CA VAL A 38 23.24 -16.01 -40.13
C VAL A 38 22.86 -14.80 -40.97
N ASP A 39 22.12 -15.03 -42.06
CA ASP A 39 21.70 -13.98 -42.99
C ASP A 39 20.58 -13.15 -42.36
N LEU A 40 20.72 -11.84 -42.38
CA LEU A 40 19.79 -10.93 -41.69
C LEU A 40 18.42 -10.88 -42.38
N GLU A 41 18.36 -11.25 -43.67
CA GLU A 41 17.12 -11.33 -44.45
C GLU A 41 16.21 -12.48 -43.99
N ASP A 42 16.76 -13.64 -43.62
CA ASP A 42 15.99 -14.79 -43.12
C ASP A 42 15.33 -14.48 -41.77
N LEU A 43 15.96 -13.64 -40.94
CA LEU A 43 15.44 -13.20 -39.65
C LEU A 43 14.31 -12.17 -39.79
N MET A 44 14.36 -11.36 -40.86
CA MET A 44 13.32 -10.35 -41.15
C MET A 44 12.08 -10.96 -41.82
N ASP A 45 12.21 -12.06 -42.56
CA ASP A 45 11.06 -12.79 -43.10
C ASP A 45 10.35 -13.64 -42.04
N ALA A 46 11.04 -14.13 -41.00
CA ALA A 46 10.41 -14.80 -39.86
C ALA A 46 9.56 -13.86 -38.98
N LEU A 47 9.76 -12.54 -39.07
CA LEU A 47 9.04 -11.52 -38.28
C LEU A 47 7.78 -10.98 -38.97
N LYS A 48 7.49 -11.36 -40.21
CA LYS A 48 6.22 -11.06 -40.88
C LYS A 48 5.13 -12.04 -40.46
N MET A 49 4.77 -12.03 -39.18
CA MET A 49 3.47 -12.54 -38.73
C MET A 49 2.47 -11.37 -38.74
N GLU A 50 2.00 -11.02 -39.94
CA GLU A 50 0.71 -10.34 -40.10
C GLU A 50 -0.36 -11.43 -40.06
N ASP A 51 -1.11 -11.51 -38.95
CA ASP A 51 -2.48 -12.08 -38.81
C ASP A 51 -2.77 -12.56 -37.37
N PHE A 52 -2.50 -11.73 -36.36
CA PHE A 52 -3.07 -11.94 -35.02
C PHE A 52 -3.45 -10.61 -34.36
N VAL A 53 -4.34 -9.88 -35.04
CA VAL A 53 -5.15 -8.83 -34.43
C VAL A 53 -6.60 -9.22 -34.69
N ASP A 54 -7.21 -9.85 -33.69
CA ASP A 54 -8.61 -9.60 -33.29
C ASP A 54 -8.91 -10.47 -32.05
N ASN A 55 -9.37 -9.81 -30.99
CA ASN A 55 -9.87 -10.36 -29.71
C ASN A 55 -8.83 -10.64 -28.61
N VAL A 56 -8.29 -9.57 -28.03
CA VAL A 56 -7.97 -9.58 -26.59
C VAL A 56 -8.76 -8.44 -25.95
N ASP A 57 -9.76 -8.80 -25.16
CA ASP A 57 -10.51 -7.89 -24.29
C ASP A 57 -9.51 -7.21 -23.33
N GLU A 58 -9.43 -5.87 -23.36
CA GLU A 58 -8.49 -5.06 -22.57
C GLU A 58 -8.87 -4.93 -21.07
N ASP A 59 -9.85 -5.70 -20.56
CA ASP A 59 -10.38 -5.50 -19.21
C ASP A 59 -9.70 -6.31 -18.09
N GLU A 60 -8.58 -7.01 -18.36
CA GLU A 60 -8.01 -7.93 -17.37
C GLU A 60 -6.48 -7.94 -17.26
N VAL A 61 -5.81 -6.78 -17.16
CA VAL A 61 -4.42 -6.73 -16.67
C VAL A 61 -4.15 -5.45 -15.87
N LEU A 62 -4.34 -5.49 -14.53
CA LEU A 62 -3.61 -4.60 -13.60
C LEU A 62 -3.75 -5.10 -12.15
N TYR A 63 -3.08 -6.20 -11.85
CA TYR A 63 -2.87 -6.69 -10.49
C TYR A 63 -1.38 -6.69 -10.08
N ASP A 64 -0.54 -5.83 -10.68
CA ASP A 64 0.87 -5.75 -10.29
C ASP A 64 1.34 -4.30 -10.17
N THR A 65 1.16 -3.74 -8.97
CA THR A 65 2.09 -2.78 -8.31
C THR A 65 1.76 -2.56 -6.82
N TYR A 66 0.82 -3.31 -6.21
CA TYR A 66 0.38 -3.06 -4.82
C TYR A 66 1.10 -3.88 -3.73
N TYR A 67 2.15 -4.62 -4.08
CA TYR A 67 3.07 -5.22 -3.11
C TYR A 67 4.39 -4.46 -3.16
N ALA A 68 4.58 -3.51 -2.25
CA ALA A 68 5.92 -3.06 -1.89
C ALA A 68 6.57 -4.22 -1.13
N GLU A 69 7.59 -4.83 -1.74
CA GLU A 69 8.36 -5.91 -1.16
C GLU A 69 8.96 -5.48 0.18
N ASP A 70 8.76 -6.34 1.18
CA ASP A 70 9.25 -6.19 2.55
C ASP A 70 10.77 -5.95 2.54
N ALA A 71 11.18 -4.81 3.09
CA ALA A 71 12.58 -4.52 3.34
C ALA A 71 13.11 -5.48 4.42
N HIS A 72 14.16 -6.22 4.05
CA HIS A 72 14.98 -7.04 4.93
C HIS A 72 15.41 -6.26 6.18
N ASP A 73 14.95 -6.72 7.33
CA ASP A 73 15.37 -6.32 8.67
C ASP A 73 16.70 -7.00 8.98
N ASN A 74 17.81 -6.28 8.86
CA ASN A 74 19.09 -6.72 9.40
C ASN A 74 19.21 -6.18 10.83
N ASN A 75 19.04 -7.09 11.79
CA ASN A 75 19.47 -6.94 13.17
C ASN A 75 20.95 -6.50 13.21
N GLU A 76 21.20 -5.29 13.69
CA GLU A 76 22.43 -5.00 14.42
C GLU A 76 22.04 -4.78 15.89
N GLU A 77 22.55 -5.69 16.71
CA GLU A 77 22.53 -5.66 18.16
C GLU A 77 23.37 -4.47 18.63
N GLU A 78 22.74 -3.48 19.27
CA GLU A 78 23.45 -2.63 20.23
C GLU A 78 22.84 -2.91 21.62
N GLU A 79 23.65 -3.62 22.40
CA GLU A 79 23.59 -3.66 23.85
C GLU A 79 23.84 -2.25 24.37
N ASP A 80 22.96 -1.72 25.23
CA ASP A 80 23.36 -0.74 26.24
C ASP A 80 22.38 -0.74 27.43
N GLU A 81 22.90 -1.26 28.53
CA GLU A 81 22.89 -0.71 29.89
C GLU A 81 21.57 -0.34 30.58
N ASN A 82 21.17 -1.24 31.48
CA ASN A 82 20.82 -0.98 32.88
C ASN A 82 20.30 0.43 33.23
N ASN A 83 18.98 0.52 33.47
CA ASN A 83 18.47 1.42 34.48
C ASN A 83 17.46 0.70 35.38
N ASN A 84 17.89 0.59 36.64
CA ASN A 84 17.15 0.19 37.81
C ASN A 84 15.96 1.14 38.00
N MET A 85 14.73 0.63 37.88
CA MET A 85 13.53 1.35 38.28
C MET A 85 12.82 0.50 39.33
N ASP A 86 13.01 0.91 40.58
CA ASP A 86 12.25 0.42 41.73
C ASP A 86 10.77 0.72 41.46
N ILE A 87 9.97 -0.34 41.33
CA ILE A 87 8.52 -0.28 41.25
C ILE A 87 8.02 -0.48 42.67
N ASP A 88 7.47 0.59 43.24
CA ASP A 88 6.65 0.54 44.44
C ASP A 88 5.43 -0.34 44.16
N GLU A 89 5.40 -1.49 44.83
CA GLU A 89 4.19 -2.29 45.04
C GLU A 89 3.24 -1.45 45.90
N ASP A 90 2.00 -1.25 45.45
CA ASP A 90 0.79 -1.07 46.25
C ASP A 90 -0.30 -0.43 45.37
N GLU A 91 -1.05 -1.23 44.60
CA GLU A 91 -2.45 -0.90 44.33
C GLU A 91 -3.31 -2.18 44.30
N ASP A 92 -4.25 -2.18 45.24
CA ASP A 92 -5.27 -3.18 45.51
C ASP A 92 -6.11 -3.49 44.27
N ILE A 93 -6.14 -4.78 43.87
CA ILE A 93 -7.10 -5.29 42.89
C ILE A 93 -8.35 -5.70 43.66
N ASP A 94 -9.32 -4.80 43.67
CA ASP A 94 -10.69 -5.06 44.12
C ASP A 94 -11.38 -6.11 43.22
N ASP A 95 -11.84 -7.18 43.88
CA ASP A 95 -13.07 -7.92 43.65
C ASP A 95 -13.50 -8.21 42.19
N ILE A 96 -12.99 -9.33 41.67
CA ILE A 96 -13.68 -10.06 40.61
C ILE A 96 -14.81 -10.85 41.27
N GLU A 97 -16.04 -10.33 41.17
CA GLU A 97 -17.27 -11.07 41.44
C GLU A 97 -17.27 -12.35 40.59
N THR A 98 -17.14 -13.48 41.27
CA THR A 98 -17.38 -14.79 40.69
C THR A 98 -18.88 -15.05 40.81
N ASP A 99 -19.58 -15.05 39.68
CA ASP A 99 -20.98 -15.47 39.63
C ASP A 99 -21.07 -16.94 40.08
N GLU A 100 -21.54 -17.16 41.31
CA GLU A 100 -21.94 -18.48 41.80
C GLU A 100 -23.08 -19.01 40.95
N PHE A 101 -22.77 -20.02 40.13
CA PHE A 101 -23.78 -20.79 39.40
C PHE A 101 -24.40 -21.81 40.37
N ASP A 102 -25.57 -21.48 40.90
CA ASP A 102 -26.39 -22.39 41.71
C ASP A 102 -26.92 -23.54 40.82
N LEU A 103 -26.43 -24.75 41.08
CA LEU A 103 -26.92 -25.98 40.44
C LEU A 103 -27.92 -26.65 41.37
N THR A 104 -29.20 -26.35 41.19
CA THR A 104 -30.27 -27.15 41.78
C THR A 104 -30.29 -28.52 41.11
N MET A 105 -30.04 -29.58 41.89
CA MET A 105 -30.21 -30.97 41.47
C MET A 105 -31.68 -31.35 41.59
N ASP A 106 -32.27 -31.82 40.49
CA ASP A 106 -33.58 -32.48 40.49
C ASP A 106 -33.43 -33.94 40.99
N GLU A 107 -34.36 -34.39 41.84
CA GLU A 107 -34.38 -35.73 42.47
C GLU A 107 -34.89 -36.86 41.57
N ASP A 108 -35.20 -36.58 40.30
CA ASP A 108 -35.73 -37.59 39.39
C ASP A 108 -34.62 -38.14 38.50
N GLY A 109 -34.08 -39.28 38.91
CA GLY A 109 -33.01 -40.00 38.22
C GLY A 109 -33.38 -40.44 36.80
N ASP A 110 -33.22 -39.55 35.83
CA ASP A 110 -33.18 -39.87 34.41
C ASP A 110 -31.93 -39.27 33.74
N GLN A 111 -31.18 -40.13 33.07
CA GLN A 111 -29.86 -39.83 32.54
C GLN A 111 -29.93 -39.33 31.08
N THR A 112 -29.27 -38.18 30.88
CA THR A 112 -28.51 -37.80 29.68
C THR A 112 -29.30 -37.39 28.42
N HIS A 113 -29.86 -36.18 28.46
CA HIS A 113 -29.92 -35.37 27.24
C HIS A 113 -28.51 -34.82 26.98
N VAL A 114 -27.86 -35.29 25.91
CA VAL A 114 -26.60 -34.74 25.40
C VAL A 114 -26.90 -33.35 24.86
N GLY A 115 -26.97 -32.38 25.76
CA GLY A 115 -27.00 -30.97 25.43
C GLY A 115 -25.66 -30.63 24.78
N GLU A 116 -25.65 -30.57 23.45
CA GLU A 116 -24.56 -29.95 22.70
C GLU A 116 -24.32 -28.57 23.31
N SER A 117 -23.28 -28.48 24.13
CA SER A 117 -22.75 -27.22 24.63
C SER A 117 -22.15 -26.50 23.44
N ARG A 118 -23.02 -25.88 22.65
CA ARG A 118 -22.67 -24.88 21.65
C ARG A 118 -22.15 -23.70 22.43
N ARG A 119 -20.88 -23.80 22.80
CA ARG A 119 -20.01 -22.66 23.06
C ARG A 119 -20.06 -21.82 21.79
N HIS A 120 -21.03 -20.92 21.73
CA HIS A 120 -20.99 -19.78 20.84
C HIS A 120 -19.74 -19.01 21.25
N ARG A 121 -18.59 -19.37 20.65
CA ARG A 121 -17.46 -18.45 20.51
C ARG A 121 -18.10 -17.20 19.93
N LYS A 122 -18.27 -16.17 20.76
CA LYS A 122 -18.46 -14.81 20.28
C LYS A 122 -17.28 -14.59 19.34
N LEU A 123 -17.51 -14.69 18.03
CA LEU A 123 -16.57 -14.16 17.06
C LEU A 123 -16.36 -12.71 17.50
N GLY A 124 -15.16 -12.40 17.99
CA GLY A 124 -14.81 -11.06 18.39
C GLY A 124 -15.18 -10.14 17.23
N LYS A 125 -15.99 -9.12 17.49
CA LYS A 125 -16.32 -8.11 16.48
C LYS A 125 -14.98 -7.64 15.90
N ASN A 126 -14.78 -7.90 14.61
CA ASN A 126 -13.54 -7.55 13.93
C ASN A 126 -13.42 -6.02 13.90
N THR A 127 -12.72 -5.47 14.91
CA THR A 127 -12.52 -4.04 15.14
C THR A 127 -11.68 -3.37 14.05
N SER A 128 -11.09 -4.16 13.16
CA SER A 128 -10.34 -3.68 11.98
C SER A 128 -11.21 -2.89 11.00
N THR A 129 -12.52 -3.18 10.93
CA THR A 129 -13.44 -2.53 9.98
C THR A 129 -13.64 -1.02 10.17
N GLN A 130 -13.12 -0.44 11.26
CA GLN A 130 -13.26 0.99 11.55
C GLN A 130 -12.07 1.85 11.06
N TYR A 131 -10.90 1.26 10.82
CA TYR A 131 -9.67 2.00 10.58
C TYR A 131 -9.21 1.91 9.12
N ILE A 132 -8.56 2.97 8.65
CA ILE A 132 -8.00 3.02 7.30
C ILE A 132 -6.77 2.11 7.26
N THR A 133 -6.75 1.17 6.33
CA THR A 133 -5.68 0.16 6.16
C THR A 133 -4.79 0.46 4.95
N ALA A 134 -5.31 1.16 3.94
CA ALA A 134 -4.54 1.68 2.82
C ALA A 134 -5.09 3.01 2.28
N ILE A 135 -4.21 3.78 1.63
CA ILE A 135 -4.48 5.04 0.96
C ILE A 135 -3.87 5.00 -0.44
N GLY A 136 -4.56 5.59 -1.40
CA GLY A 136 -4.00 5.86 -2.71
C GLY A 136 -4.71 7.00 -3.45
N PHE A 137 -4.23 7.29 -4.66
CA PHE A 137 -4.68 8.43 -5.46
C PHE A 137 -5.17 8.01 -6.85
N SER A 138 -6.22 8.69 -7.30
CA SER A 138 -6.84 8.45 -8.61
C SER A 138 -7.20 9.75 -9.31
N ARG A 139 -7.20 9.76 -10.64
CA ARG A 139 -7.73 10.87 -11.45
C ARG A 139 -9.24 10.87 -11.57
N SER A 140 -9.88 9.76 -11.22
CA SER A 140 -11.33 9.65 -11.23
C SER A 140 -11.92 10.06 -9.88
N LYS A 141 -13.11 10.66 -9.93
CA LYS A 141 -13.96 10.86 -8.74
C LYS A 141 -14.41 9.53 -8.12
N SER A 142 -14.32 8.43 -8.85
CA SER A 142 -14.56 7.06 -8.38
C SER A 142 -13.25 6.39 -7.95
N CYS A 143 -13.30 5.68 -6.83
CA CYS A 143 -12.21 4.84 -6.38
C CYS A 143 -12.35 3.42 -6.95
N GLU A 144 -11.26 2.66 -6.86
CA GLU A 144 -11.25 1.23 -7.18
C GLU A 144 -12.15 0.43 -6.24
N ARG A 145 -12.37 -0.84 -6.60
CA ARG A 145 -13.10 -1.79 -5.74
C ARG A 145 -12.51 -1.78 -4.33
N ASP A 146 -13.37 -1.79 -3.33
CA ASP A 146 -13.04 -1.75 -1.89
C ASP A 146 -12.41 -0.45 -1.37
N PHE A 147 -12.14 0.52 -2.24
CA PHE A 147 -11.76 1.88 -1.85
C PHE A 147 -12.97 2.82 -1.93
N PHE A 148 -12.96 3.84 -1.08
CA PHE A 148 -13.92 4.92 -1.10
C PHE A 148 -13.19 6.26 -1.01
N ARG A 149 -13.83 7.30 -1.56
CA ARG A 149 -13.23 8.63 -1.61
C ARG A 149 -13.19 9.25 -0.22
N ALA A 150 -12.06 9.88 0.12
CA ALA A 150 -11.97 10.76 1.29
C ALA A 150 -13.02 11.87 1.17
N LYS A 151 -13.70 12.18 2.28
CA LYS A 151 -14.76 13.19 2.27
C LYS A 151 -14.16 14.59 2.19
N ALA A 152 -14.66 15.40 1.27
CA ALA A 152 -14.33 16.81 1.14
C ALA A 152 -15.35 17.70 1.86
N TYR A 153 -14.87 18.78 2.46
CA TYR A 153 -15.67 19.73 3.22
C TYR A 153 -15.40 21.16 2.76
N ASP A 154 -16.06 22.13 3.38
CA ASP A 154 -15.81 23.56 3.18
C ASP A 154 -15.95 24.02 1.71
N GLY A 155 -16.87 23.38 0.98
CA GLY A 155 -17.15 23.67 -0.43
C GLY A 155 -16.14 23.08 -1.42
N LEU A 156 -15.19 22.24 -0.96
CA LEU A 156 -14.29 21.45 -1.82
C LEU A 156 -15.04 20.29 -2.50
N ASP A 157 -14.64 19.96 -3.71
CA ASP A 157 -15.14 18.84 -4.51
C ASP A 157 -14.31 17.55 -4.34
N GLY A 158 -13.18 17.65 -3.64
CA GLY A 158 -12.26 16.57 -3.35
C GLY A 158 -11.07 16.46 -4.29
N ASP A 159 -10.98 17.33 -5.30
CA ASP A 159 -9.78 17.46 -6.13
C ASP A 159 -8.68 18.17 -5.34
N LEU A 160 -7.50 17.55 -5.24
CA LEU A 160 -6.34 18.08 -4.54
C LEU A 160 -5.67 19.24 -5.28
N ASN A 161 -5.93 19.39 -6.59
CA ASN A 161 -5.38 20.46 -7.45
C ASN A 161 -6.42 21.52 -7.82
N ARG A 162 -7.46 21.65 -6.99
CA ARG A 162 -8.59 22.52 -7.30
C ARG A 162 -8.16 23.97 -7.55
N LYS A 163 -8.50 24.48 -8.75
CA LYS A 163 -8.15 25.82 -9.26
C LYS A 163 -6.66 26.06 -9.54
N ALA A 164 -5.80 25.04 -9.46
CA ALA A 164 -4.39 25.17 -9.83
C ALA A 164 -4.11 24.80 -11.30
N GLY A 165 -5.04 24.13 -11.98
CA GLY A 165 -4.90 23.81 -13.41
C GLY A 165 -4.02 22.59 -13.73
N GLY A 166 -3.65 21.80 -12.71
CA GLY A 166 -2.97 20.51 -12.86
C GLY A 166 -3.91 19.35 -13.14
N LYS A 167 -3.43 18.11 -12.93
CA LYS A 167 -4.28 16.92 -13.01
C LYS A 167 -5.29 16.91 -11.86
N ASP A 168 -6.54 16.55 -12.13
CA ASP A 168 -7.49 16.24 -11.07
C ASP A 168 -6.96 15.04 -10.26
N ILE A 169 -6.80 15.20 -8.95
CA ILE A 169 -6.31 14.13 -8.08
C ILE A 169 -7.28 13.95 -6.91
N TYR A 170 -7.76 12.74 -6.69
CA TYR A 170 -8.67 12.40 -5.61
C TYR A 170 -8.04 11.38 -4.67
N THR A 171 -8.24 11.56 -3.36
CA THR A 171 -7.78 10.61 -2.35
C THR A 171 -8.78 9.48 -2.16
N CYS A 172 -8.30 8.24 -2.31
CA CYS A 172 -9.02 7.01 -2.07
C CYS A 172 -8.45 6.30 -0.85
N VAL A 173 -9.34 5.80 0.02
CA VAL A 173 -8.97 5.08 1.24
C VAL A 173 -9.77 3.80 1.34
N THR A 174 -9.24 2.79 2.02
CA THR A 174 -9.98 1.57 2.33
C THR A 174 -9.83 1.22 3.81
N ARG A 175 -10.82 0.49 4.34
CA ARG A 175 -10.79 -0.13 5.68
C ARG A 175 -10.78 -1.65 5.59
N ASN A 176 -10.57 -2.18 4.39
CA ASN A 176 -10.56 -3.62 4.19
C ASN A 176 -9.28 -4.19 4.81
N PRO A 177 -9.39 -5.13 5.78
CA PRO A 177 -8.23 -5.72 6.46
C PRO A 177 -7.31 -6.50 5.52
N LEU A 178 -7.78 -6.88 4.32
CA LEU A 178 -6.93 -7.54 3.31
C LEU A 178 -5.77 -6.66 2.84
N PHE A 179 -5.85 -5.34 3.02
CA PHE A 179 -4.75 -4.40 2.73
C PHE A 179 -3.79 -4.22 3.92
N GLY A 180 -3.89 -5.07 4.94
CA GLY A 180 -2.98 -5.16 6.08
C GLY A 180 -3.38 -4.29 7.28
N GLU A 181 -2.39 -4.00 8.13
CA GLU A 181 -2.62 -3.28 9.39
C GLU A 181 -3.10 -1.83 9.20
N PRO A 182 -3.81 -1.25 10.19
CA PRO A 182 -4.24 0.14 10.14
C PRO A 182 -3.09 1.14 10.01
N ILE A 183 -3.30 2.18 9.21
CA ILE A 183 -2.40 3.33 9.13
C ILE A 183 -2.46 4.10 10.45
N THR A 184 -1.30 4.39 11.01
CA THR A 184 -1.16 5.10 12.29
C THR A 184 -0.59 6.50 12.11
N HIS A 185 0.12 6.81 11.03
CA HIS A 185 0.66 8.15 10.81
C HIS A 185 0.91 8.46 9.33
N MET A 186 0.89 9.75 8.99
CA MET A 186 1.04 10.30 7.64
C MET A 186 2.00 11.49 7.65
N THR A 187 2.86 11.58 6.65
CA THR A 187 3.79 12.71 6.48
C THR A 187 3.89 13.12 5.01
N LEU A 188 4.03 14.42 4.76
CA LEU A 188 4.22 15.01 3.44
C LEU A 188 5.69 15.38 3.23
N GLN A 189 6.20 15.13 2.03
CA GLN A 189 7.61 15.39 1.67
C GLN A 189 7.78 15.70 0.19
N LYS A 190 8.96 16.19 -0.20
CA LYS A 190 9.24 16.58 -1.60
C LYS A 190 9.89 15.51 -2.47
N ASP A 191 10.45 14.46 -1.88
CA ASP A 191 11.15 13.42 -2.64
C ASP A 191 10.36 12.12 -2.65
N LYS A 192 9.89 11.68 -3.83
CA LYS A 192 9.15 10.43 -3.99
C LYS A 192 9.96 9.17 -3.64
N LYS A 193 11.29 9.25 -3.65
CA LYS A 193 12.18 8.09 -3.41
C LYS A 193 12.58 7.92 -1.95
N LYS A 194 12.21 8.84 -1.06
CA LYS A 194 12.77 8.90 0.30
C LYS A 194 11.72 9.06 1.38
N CYS A 195 10.77 8.12 1.47
CA CYS A 195 10.03 8.02 2.73
C CYS A 195 11.03 7.73 3.86
N ASP A 196 10.81 8.34 5.03
CA ASP A 196 11.68 8.07 6.18
C ASP A 196 11.61 6.59 6.56
N SER A 197 12.62 6.09 7.27
CA SER A 197 12.62 4.70 7.76
C SER A 197 11.33 4.39 8.53
N GLY A 198 10.73 3.24 8.20
CA GLY A 198 9.44 2.80 8.73
C GLY A 198 8.20 3.46 8.09
N TYR A 199 8.38 4.30 7.07
CA TYR A 199 7.30 4.81 6.22
C TYR A 199 7.36 4.20 4.82
N GLN A 200 6.18 4.09 4.22
CA GLN A 200 5.99 3.65 2.84
C GLN A 200 5.23 4.71 2.06
N PHE A 201 5.43 4.70 0.75
CA PHE A 201 4.80 5.64 -0.18
C PHE A 201 3.33 5.29 -0.39
N ALA A 202 2.47 6.30 -0.49
CA ALA A 202 1.05 6.10 -0.79
C ALA A 202 0.85 5.68 -2.26
N GLY A 203 0.01 4.67 -2.50
CA GLY A 203 -0.24 4.14 -3.85
C GLY A 203 -0.91 5.15 -4.78
N HIS A 204 -0.81 4.95 -6.08
CA HIS A 204 -1.49 5.78 -7.07
C HIS A 204 -1.76 4.97 -8.35
N LYS A 205 -2.75 5.40 -9.12
CA LYS A 205 -3.03 4.86 -10.45
C LYS A 205 -1.89 5.14 -11.42
N SER A 206 -1.71 4.27 -12.43
CA SER A 206 -0.62 4.31 -13.41
C SER A 206 -0.55 5.58 -14.26
N ASP A 207 -1.64 6.35 -14.33
CA ASP A 207 -1.71 7.63 -15.02
C ASP A 207 -1.36 8.84 -14.13
N LEU A 208 -0.90 8.58 -12.91
CA LEU A 208 -0.29 9.53 -11.97
C LEU A 208 1.17 9.15 -11.71
N ASN A 209 1.97 10.08 -11.21
CA ASN A 209 3.35 9.84 -10.80
C ASN A 209 3.56 9.85 -9.28
N GLY A 210 2.47 10.02 -8.52
CA GLY A 210 2.42 10.08 -7.06
C GLY A 210 2.58 11.48 -6.46
N ASP A 211 2.89 12.49 -7.27
CA ASP A 211 2.89 13.90 -6.86
C ASP A 211 1.43 14.39 -6.71
N LEU A 212 1.09 14.85 -5.51
CA LEU A 212 -0.23 15.38 -5.19
C LEU A 212 -0.51 16.71 -5.88
N ASN A 213 0.52 17.35 -6.44
CA ASN A 213 0.48 18.61 -7.16
C ASN A 213 0.81 18.45 -8.66
N GLU A 214 0.62 17.24 -9.21
CA GLU A 214 1.10 16.90 -10.55
C GLU A 214 0.54 17.85 -11.64
N ASN A 215 1.46 18.50 -12.36
CA ASN A 215 1.21 19.49 -13.41
C ASN A 215 0.51 20.80 -12.97
N ALA A 216 0.34 21.03 -11.67
CA ALA A 216 -0.23 22.28 -11.17
C ALA A 216 0.82 23.40 -10.97
N GLY A 217 2.11 23.10 -11.18
CA GLY A 217 3.19 24.09 -11.25
C GLY A 217 3.70 24.61 -9.90
N GLY A 218 3.27 23.99 -8.79
CA GLY A 218 3.75 24.30 -7.44
C GLY A 218 4.88 23.39 -6.98
N LYS A 219 4.96 23.16 -5.66
CA LYS A 219 5.92 22.21 -5.10
C LYS A 219 5.47 20.77 -5.35
N ASP A 220 6.41 19.90 -5.67
CA ASP A 220 6.20 18.45 -5.64
C ASP A 220 5.88 18.02 -4.21
N ILE A 221 4.75 17.36 -4.03
CA ILE A 221 4.25 16.93 -2.71
C ILE A 221 3.90 15.47 -2.79
N TYR A 222 4.54 14.68 -1.94
CA TYR A 222 4.34 13.24 -1.87
C TYR A 222 3.87 12.85 -0.48
N LEU A 223 2.95 11.87 -0.41
CA LEU A 223 2.46 11.32 0.85
C LEU A 223 3.17 10.02 1.18
N CYS A 224 3.77 9.99 2.37
CA CYS A 224 4.21 8.76 3.01
C CYS A 224 3.34 8.45 4.22
N TYR A 225 3.19 7.17 4.54
CA TYR A 225 2.44 6.72 5.70
C TYR A 225 3.14 5.55 6.40
N THR A 226 2.73 5.26 7.63
CA THR A 226 3.23 4.13 8.40
C THR A 226 2.10 3.46 9.15
N LYS A 227 2.28 2.17 9.42
CA LYS A 227 1.36 1.31 10.19
C LYS A 227 1.92 1.01 11.59
N SER A 228 3.08 1.59 11.94
CA SER A 228 3.70 1.37 13.25
C SER A 228 2.87 2.00 14.37
N THR A 229 2.47 1.19 15.35
CA THR A 229 1.73 1.65 16.54
C THR A 229 2.54 2.64 17.40
N ARG A 230 3.87 2.65 17.27
CA ARG A 230 4.77 3.61 17.94
C ARG A 230 4.57 5.06 17.46
N LYS A 231 3.95 5.27 16.28
CA LYS A 231 3.73 6.61 15.71
C LYS A 231 2.35 7.20 16.01
N GLY A 232 1.44 6.42 16.60
CA GLY A 232 0.14 6.92 17.06
C GLY A 232 -0.99 5.90 16.98
N LYS A 233 -2.18 6.33 17.40
CA LYS A 233 -3.42 5.54 17.31
C LYS A 233 -3.86 5.35 15.85
N PRO A 234 -4.47 4.23 15.45
CA PRO A 234 -4.99 4.03 14.09
C PRO A 234 -5.88 5.19 13.58
N ILE A 235 -5.80 5.49 12.29
CA ILE A 235 -6.59 6.54 11.63
C ILE A 235 -7.96 5.96 11.24
N LYS A 236 -9.04 6.63 11.67
CA LYS A 236 -10.43 6.26 11.34
C LYS A 236 -10.94 6.93 10.06
N GLU A 237 -10.52 8.17 9.82
CA GLU A 237 -10.99 8.98 8.71
C GLU A 237 -9.93 9.99 8.26
N ILE A 238 -9.88 10.23 6.95
CA ILE A 238 -9.15 11.35 6.34
C ILE A 238 -10.19 12.25 5.68
N LYS A 239 -10.14 13.54 6.01
CA LYS A 239 -11.02 14.57 5.45
C LYS A 239 -10.20 15.58 4.66
N ILE A 240 -10.75 16.06 3.55
CA ILE A 240 -10.15 17.13 2.75
C ILE A 240 -10.78 18.45 3.19
N ARG A 241 -9.96 19.39 3.67
CA ARG A 241 -10.38 20.68 4.25
C ARG A 241 -9.73 21.84 3.50
N ASN A 242 -10.39 23.00 3.47
CA ASN A 242 -9.79 24.23 2.94
C ASN A 242 -9.12 25.10 4.01
N LYS A 243 -9.03 24.57 5.23
CA LYS A 243 -8.43 25.23 6.39
C LYS A 243 -7.46 24.26 7.03
N GLN A 244 -6.27 24.76 7.34
CA GLN A 244 -5.24 23.97 8.01
C GLN A 244 -5.77 23.45 9.35
N PRO A 245 -5.76 22.12 9.57
CA PRO A 245 -6.11 21.54 10.87
C PRO A 245 -5.05 21.89 11.92
N SER A 246 -5.42 21.81 13.20
CA SER A 246 -4.43 21.91 14.27
C SER A 246 -3.43 20.74 14.19
N SER A 247 -2.27 20.91 14.81
CA SER A 247 -1.14 19.96 14.72
C SER A 247 -1.51 18.50 14.99
N ASN A 248 -2.43 18.25 15.92
CA ASN A 248 -2.83 16.90 16.32
C ASN A 248 -3.76 16.21 15.31
N TYR A 249 -4.30 16.95 14.34
CA TYR A 249 -5.25 16.47 13.34
C TYR A 249 -4.76 16.66 11.91
N ARG A 250 -3.46 16.87 11.68
CA ARG A 250 -2.90 17.02 10.33
C ARG A 250 -1.81 15.99 10.08
N ALA A 251 -1.56 15.70 8.81
CA ALA A 251 -0.31 15.05 8.42
C ALA A 251 0.88 15.94 8.81
N THR A 252 1.97 15.35 9.27
CA THR A 252 3.22 16.09 9.42
C THR A 252 3.77 16.45 8.05
N TYR A 253 4.75 17.35 8.00
CA TYR A 253 5.36 17.77 6.75
C TYR A 253 6.82 18.16 7.00
N LYS A 254 7.66 17.98 6.00
CA LYS A 254 9.10 18.32 6.02
C LYS A 254 9.53 19.01 4.73
N ASP A 255 10.83 19.23 4.55
CA ASP A 255 11.43 19.75 3.31
C ASP A 255 10.91 21.13 2.87
N GLY A 256 10.50 21.96 3.83
CA GLY A 256 9.92 23.28 3.57
C GLY A 256 8.50 23.23 3.00
N LEU A 257 7.79 22.12 3.18
CA LEU A 257 6.34 22.06 3.00
C LEU A 257 5.62 22.72 4.18
N ASN A 258 4.36 23.13 4.00
CA ASN A 258 3.53 23.76 5.04
C ASN A 258 2.22 22.99 5.33
N GLY A 259 2.02 21.84 4.69
CA GLY A 259 0.82 21.01 4.81
C GLY A 259 -0.27 21.30 3.79
N ASP A 260 -0.16 22.40 3.03
CA ASP A 260 -1.03 22.66 1.89
C ASP A 260 -0.64 21.76 0.72
N LEU A 261 -1.60 20.97 0.23
CA LEU A 261 -1.43 20.03 -0.86
C LEU A 261 -1.30 20.74 -2.23
N ASN A 262 -1.64 22.02 -2.28
CA ASN A 262 -1.55 22.87 -3.46
C ASN A 262 -0.45 23.94 -3.33
N GLN A 263 0.55 23.67 -2.49
CA GLN A 263 1.52 24.68 -2.09
C GLN A 263 2.27 25.25 -3.31
N SER A 264 2.19 26.58 -3.46
CA SER A 264 2.81 27.36 -4.54
C SER A 264 2.24 27.14 -5.93
N ALA A 265 1.15 26.39 -6.08
CA ALA A 265 0.48 26.17 -7.37
C ALA A 265 -0.64 27.20 -7.67
N GLY A 266 -0.99 28.05 -6.71
CA GLY A 266 -1.89 29.19 -6.93
C GLY A 266 -3.39 28.86 -6.96
N GLY A 267 -3.77 27.62 -6.63
CA GLY A 267 -5.16 27.20 -6.49
C GLY A 267 -5.73 27.38 -5.08
N SER A 268 -6.71 26.54 -4.72
CA SER A 268 -7.32 26.56 -3.39
C SER A 268 -6.36 25.95 -2.36
N ASP A 269 -6.31 26.50 -1.15
CA ASP A 269 -5.60 25.87 -0.03
C ASP A 269 -6.30 24.55 0.32
N ILE A 270 -5.56 23.44 0.37
CA ILE A 270 -6.12 22.11 0.58
C ILE A 270 -5.29 21.36 1.60
N PHE A 271 -5.93 20.79 2.62
CA PHE A 271 -5.26 20.10 3.71
C PHE A 271 -5.91 18.76 4.02
N PHE A 272 -5.10 17.77 4.41
CA PHE A 272 -5.58 16.58 5.08
C PHE A 272 -5.87 16.84 6.56
N GLN A 273 -7.11 16.54 6.97
CA GLN A 273 -7.48 16.39 8.38
C GLN A 273 -7.62 14.93 8.76
N ILE A 274 -6.89 14.51 9.78
CA ILE A 274 -6.84 13.14 10.30
C ILE A 274 -7.77 13.01 11.51
N VAL A 275 -8.60 11.96 11.54
CA VAL A 275 -9.44 11.57 12.68
C VAL A 275 -9.00 10.21 13.20
N ARG A 276 -8.87 10.06 14.52
CA ARG A 276 -8.37 8.86 15.20
C ARG A 276 -9.40 8.29 16.18
#